data_AF-A0A0R2CYZ5-F1
#
_entry.id   AF-A0A0R2CYZ5-F1
#
_cell.length_a   1.000
_cell.length_b   1.000
_cell.length_c   1.000
_cell.angle_alpha   90.00
_cell.angle_beta   90.00
_cell.angle_gamma   90.00
#
_symmetry.space_group_name_H-M   'P 1'
#
loop_
_entity.id
_entity.type
_entity.pdbx_description
1 polymer ?
#
loop_
_entity_poly.entity_id
_entity_poly.type
_entity_poly.pdbx_seq_one_letter_code
_entity_poly.pdbx_strand_id
1 'polypeptide(L)' 'MEKVKKKLRLAFAILSVFFIPLLLATIWAISTSNKWIILSIFLVDFFYLTVESTLLSILVFETRRKKKEVKKEVNK' A
#
# COMPACT_ATOMS: atom_id res chain seq x y z
N MET A 1 -8.89 4.19 -18.85
CA MET A 1 -8.06 4.30 -17.62
C MET A 1 -8.86 4.41 -16.32
N GLU A 2 -10.15 4.80 -16.29
CA GLU A 2 -10.92 4.90 -15.04
C GLU A 2 -11.12 3.55 -14.31
N LYS A 3 -11.38 2.47 -15.06
CA LYS A 3 -11.56 1.13 -14.47
C LYS A 3 -10.32 0.67 -13.68
N VAL A 4 -9.11 0.97 -14.17
CA VAL A 4 -7.85 0.60 -13.51
C VAL A 4 -7.65 1.42 -12.23
N LYS A 5 -7.92 2.73 -12.26
CA LYS A 5 -7.90 3.58 -11.05
C LYS A 5 -8.88 3.11 -9.98
N LYS A 6 -10.09 2.71 -10.39
CA LYS A 6 -11.11 2.20 -9.47
C LYS A 6 -10.66 0.90 -8.82
N LYS A 7 -10.07 -0.02 -9.61
CA LYS A 7 -9.47 -1.26 -9.10
C LYS A 7 -8.28 -1.00 -8.17
N LEU A 8 -7.40 -0.05 -8.49
CA LEU A 8 -6.25 0.29 -7.63
C LEU A 8 -6.70 0.90 -6.30
N ARG A 9 -7.68 1.81 -6.32
CA ARG A 9 -8.27 2.36 -5.09
C ARG A 9 -8.99 1.29 -4.26
N LEU A 10 -9.66 0.36 -4.93
CA LEU A 10 -10.32 -0.76 -4.24
C LEU A 10 -9.28 -1.68 -3.59
N ALA A 11 -8.20 -2.01 -4.31
CA ALA A 11 -7.08 -2.77 -3.76
C ALA A 11 -6.42 -2.06 -2.58
N PHE A 12 -6.27 -0.73 -2.65
CA PHE A 12 -5.74 0.08 -1.55
C PHE A 12 -6.65 0.10 -0.33
N ALA A 13 -7.97 0.24 -0.54
CA ALA A 13 -8.95 0.21 0.54
C ALA A 13 -9.01 -1.18 1.20
N ILE A 14 -8.95 -2.25 0.41
CA ILE A 14 -8.92 -3.63 0.91
C ILE A 14 -7.63 -3.85 1.70
N LEU A 15 -6.47 -3.44 1.18
CA LEU A 15 -5.20 -3.50 1.91
C LEU A 15 -5.35 -2.80 3.26
N SER A 16 -5.80 -1.54 3.28
CA SER A 16 -5.91 -0.75 4.52
C SER A 16 -6.78 -1.41 5.60
N VAL A 17 -7.79 -2.21 5.23
CA VAL A 17 -8.58 -2.99 6.19
C VAL A 17 -7.76 -4.11 6.84
N PHE A 18 -6.84 -4.74 6.10
CA PHE A 18 -5.92 -5.76 6.63
C PHE A 18 -4.86 -5.20 7.58
N PHE A 19 -4.66 -3.88 7.63
CA PHE A 19 -3.72 -3.23 8.55
C PHE A 19 -4.08 -3.46 10.03
N ILE A 20 -5.38 -3.48 10.36
CA ILE A 20 -5.86 -3.65 11.75
C ILE A 20 -5.60 -5.08 12.26
N PRO A 21 -5.95 -6.17 11.52
CA PRO A 21 -5.53 -7.52 11.86
C PRO A 21 -4.01 -7.69 11.95
N LEU A 22 -3.25 -7.02 11.07
CA LEU A 22 -1.78 -7.07 11.07
C LEU A 22 -1.21 -6.47 12.36
N LEU A 23 -1.72 -5.30 12.77
CA LEU A 23 -1.39 -4.64 14.03
C LEU A 23 -1.70 -5.51 15.26
N LEU A 24 -2.87 -6.16 15.26
CA LEU A 24 -3.24 -7.08 16.32
C LEU A 24 -2.31 -8.30 16.36
N ALA A 25 -1.92 -8.82 15.20
CA ALA A 25 -0.98 -9.92 15.09
C ALA A 25 0.42 -9.51 15.61
N THR A 26 0.92 -8.31 15.28
CA THR A 26 2.20 -7.80 15.81
C THR A 26 2.16 -7.62 17.31
N ILE A 27 1.10 -7.03 17.87
CA ILE A 27 0.93 -6.88 19.33
C ILE A 27 0.91 -8.24 20.02
N TRP A 28 0.19 -9.20 19.45
CA TRP A 28 0.12 -10.57 19.98
C TRP A 28 1.46 -11.31 19.88
N ALA A 29 2.20 -11.11 18.78
CA ALA A 29 3.53 -11.69 18.58
C ALA A 29 4.53 -11.20 19.64
N ILE A 30 4.53 -9.90 19.92
CA ILE A 30 5.37 -9.28 20.95
C ILE A 30 5.01 -9.84 22.32
N SER A 31 3.72 -9.99 22.62
CA SER A 31 3.25 -10.60 23.86
C SER A 31 3.71 -12.05 24.04
N THR A 32 3.94 -12.79 22.96
CA THR A 32 4.36 -14.20 22.99
C THR A 32 5.85 -14.38 23.29
N SER A 33 6.67 -13.30 23.24
CA SER A 33 8.14 -13.31 23.47
C SER A 33 8.94 -14.33 22.62
N ASN A 34 8.32 -14.95 21.62
CA ASN A 34 8.98 -15.89 20.74
C ASN A 34 9.60 -15.14 19.55
N LYS A 35 10.94 -15.11 19.52
CA LYS A 35 11.73 -14.39 18.52
C LYS A 35 11.38 -14.79 17.08
N TRP A 36 11.03 -16.06 16.84
CA TRP A 36 10.68 -16.55 15.50
C TRP A 36 9.31 -16.06 15.04
N ILE A 37 8.34 -16.02 15.95
CA ILE A 37 6.98 -15.51 15.67
C ILE A 37 7.02 -14.01 15.42
N ILE A 38 7.77 -13.28 16.25
CA ILE A 38 8.01 -11.84 16.08
C ILE A 38 8.66 -11.57 14.73
N LEU A 39 9.74 -12.29 14.38
CA LEU A 39 10.44 -12.11 13.11
C LEU A 39 9.53 -12.41 11.91
N SER A 40 8.73 -13.48 11.97
CA SER A 40 7.82 -13.85 10.89
C SER A 40 6.75 -12.79 10.66
N ILE A 41 6.13 -12.29 11.74
CA ILE A 41 5.11 -11.25 11.62
C ILE A 41 5.72 -9.91 11.18
N PHE A 42 6.93 -9.59 11.64
CA PHE A 42 7.65 -8.39 11.18
C PHE A 42 7.99 -8.43 9.69
N LEU A 43 8.37 -9.61 9.17
CA LEU A 43 8.60 -9.81 7.73
C LEU A 43 7.32 -9.63 6.91
N VAL A 44 6.19 -10.13 7.41
CA VAL A 44 4.88 -9.94 6.78
C VAL A 44 4.48 -8.47 6.77
N ASP A 45 4.65 -7.75 7.90
CA ASP A 45 4.45 -6.30 8.00
C ASP A 45 5.31 -5.54 6.97
N PHE A 46 6.60 -5.88 6.90
CA PHE A 46 7.53 -5.24 5.96
C PHE A 46 7.11 -5.45 4.50
N PHE A 47 6.72 -6.68 4.13
CA PHE A 47 6.21 -6.97 2.79
C PHE A 47 4.92 -6.23 2.49
N TYR A 48 3.99 -6.23 3.44
CA TYR A 48 2.71 -5.55 3.33
C TYR A 48 2.92 -4.04 3.07
N LEU A 49 3.72 -3.38 3.91
CA LEU A 49 4.05 -1.95 3.78
C LEU A 49 4.80 -1.65 2.48
N THR A 50 5.70 -2.54 2.05
CA THR A 50 6.44 -2.39 0.79
C THR A 50 5.52 -2.43 -0.42
N VAL A 51 4.58 -3.38 -0.46
CA VAL A 51 3.60 -3.49 -1.55
C VAL A 51 2.64 -2.29 -1.53
N GLU A 52 2.14 -1.91 -0.37
CA GLU A 52 1.25 -0.75 -0.21
C GLU A 52 1.93 0.55 -0.67
N SER A 53 3.18 0.78 -0.25
CA SER A 53 3.99 1.93 -0.65
C SER A 53 4.30 1.94 -2.15
N THR A 54 4.60 0.78 -2.73
CA THR A 54 4.83 0.63 -4.19
C THR A 54 3.56 0.99 -4.97
N LEU A 55 2.40 0.51 -4.55
CA LEU A 55 1.11 0.83 -5.18
C LEU A 55 0.78 2.33 -5.07
N LEU A 56 1.03 2.94 -3.91
CA LEU A 56 0.90 4.39 -3.70
C LEU A 56 1.82 5.16 -4.64
N SER A 57 3.08 4.78 -4.74
CA SER A 57 4.07 5.42 -5.60
C SER A 57 3.64 5.38 -7.05
N ILE A 58 3.18 4.23 -7.54
CA ILE A 58 2.64 4.07 -8.91
C ILE A 58 1.43 4.98 -9.12
N LEU A 59 0.48 5.02 -8.18
CA LEU A 59 -0.72 5.86 -8.28
C LEU A 59 -0.38 7.37 -8.31
N VAL A 60 0.56 7.79 -7.46
CA VAL A 60 1.05 9.17 -7.40
C VAL A 60 1.79 9.53 -8.68
N PHE A 61 2.65 8.64 -9.17
CA PHE A 61 3.40 8.84 -10.40
C PHE A 61 2.47 8.96 -11.62
N GLU A 62 1.50 8.06 -11.75
CA GLU A 62 0.51 8.09 -12.83
C GLU A 62 -0.35 9.36 -12.77
N THR A 63 -0.74 9.80 -11.57
CA THR A 63 -1.47 11.05 -11.36
C THR A 63 -0.64 12.29 -11.75
N ARG A 64 0.65 12.31 -11.40
CA ARG A 64 1.57 13.39 -11.81
C ARG A 64 1.84 13.38 -13.31
N ARG A 65 1.95 12.20 -13.94
CA ARG A 65 2.14 12.07 -15.40
C ARG A 65 0.96 12.64 -16.17
N LYS A 66 -0.28 12.28 -15.79
CA LYS A 66 -1.50 12.87 -16.36
C LYS A 66 -1.57 14.38 -16.18
N LYS A 67 -1.16 14.89 -15.01
CA LYS A 67 -1.15 16.34 -14.76
C LYS A 67 -0.14 17.08 -15.65
N LYS A 68 0.98 16.43 -16.03
CA LYS A 68 1.98 16.97 -16.97
C LYS A 68 1.50 16.93 -18.43
N GLU A 69 0.77 15.90 -18.83
CA GLU A 69 0.19 15.80 -20.19
C GLU A 69 -0.90 16.85 -20.42
N VAL A 70 -1.83 17.03 -19.46
CA VAL A 70 -2.86 18.09 -19.53
C VAL A 70 -2.23 19.49 -19.59
N LYS A 71 -1.12 19.72 -18.87
CA LYS A 71 -0.42 21.02 -18.90
C LYS A 71 0.32 21.29 -20.22
N LYS A 72 0.59 20.26 -21.03
CA LYS A 72 1.18 20.41 -22.37
C LYS A 72 0.12 20.66 -23.44
N GLU A 73 -1.09 20.12 -23.29
CA GLU A 73 -2.20 20.39 -24.21
C GLU A 73 -2.83 21.77 -24.01
N VAL A 74 -2.82 22.32 -22.79
CA VAL A 74 -3.36 23.67 -22.51
C VAL A 74 -2.42 24.80 -22.99
N ASN A 75 -1.15 24.49 -23.26
CA ASN A 75 -0.12 25.47 -23.61
C ASN A 75 0.31 25.42 -25.09
N LYS A 76 -0.46 24.73 -25.93
CA LYS A 76 -0.24 24.59 -27.38
C LYS A 76 -1.46 25.14 -28.12
#